data_AF-A0A2N3AIS5-F1
#
_entry.id   AF-A0A2N3AIS5-F1
#
_cell.length_a   1.000
_cell.length_b   1.000
_cell.length_c   1.000
_cell.angle_alpha   90.00
_cell.angle_beta   90.00
_cell.angle_gamma   90.00
#
_symmetry.space_group_name_H-M   'P 1'
#
loop_
_entity.id
_entity.type
_entity.pdbx_description
1 polymer ?
#
loop_
_entity_poly.entity_id
_entity_poly.type
_entity_poly.pdbx_seq_one_letter_code
_entity_poly.pdbx_strand_id
1 'polypeptide(L)'
;MKIILSKKMGFCFGVKKSVNLAKNALKTRKNNLYMLGSIINNPQVIEYFIKKGVKITDNLDEVPEESTVITRAHGISPTMLKKAYQKKLSVVDTTCPYVRKVQKIARYLYEKDYFIVIYGDKKHPEVLSLLDTIQNNALVINSIHDAEKITKKKKIGFISQTTKNIYDFYKLSSALLNRAEELRIFNTICKSTTERQKSVLELAK
;
A
#
# COMPACT_ATOMS: atom_id res chain seq x y z
N MET A 1 -6.37 38.29 5.83
CA MET A 1 -5.82 37.01 5.30
C MET A 1 -6.95 36.20 4.71
N LYS A 2 -6.85 35.78 3.44
CA LYS A 2 -7.86 34.92 2.79
C LYS A 2 -7.40 33.46 2.86
N ILE A 3 -8.21 32.58 3.46
CA ILE A 3 -7.94 31.14 3.52
C ILE A 3 -8.72 30.47 2.39
N ILE A 4 -8.04 29.74 1.52
CA ILE A 4 -8.66 28.99 0.42
C ILE A 4 -8.42 27.50 0.66
N LEU A 5 -9.48 26.72 0.56
CA LEU A 5 -9.50 25.30 0.84
C LEU A 5 -9.56 24.49 -0.45
N SER A 6 -8.73 23.44 -0.55
CA SER A 6 -8.72 22.54 -1.70
C SER A 6 -10.05 21.76 -1.80
N LYS A 7 -10.61 21.63 -3.00
CA LYS A 7 -11.86 20.86 -3.22
C LYS A 7 -11.72 19.38 -2.88
N LYS A 8 -10.51 18.83 -2.97
CA LYS A 8 -10.20 17.43 -2.63
C LYS A 8 -9.16 17.39 -1.52
N MET A 9 -9.59 17.10 -0.30
CA MET A 9 -8.70 16.97 0.88
C MET A 9 -9.26 15.97 1.90
N GLY A 10 -8.50 15.70 2.97
CA GLY A 10 -8.93 14.83 4.07
C GLY A 10 -8.91 13.33 3.74
N PHE A 11 -9.71 12.52 4.43
CA PHE A 11 -9.74 11.07 4.26
C PHE A 11 -10.22 10.64 2.87
N CYS A 12 -9.54 9.67 2.25
CA CYS A 12 -10.10 8.99 1.09
C CYS A 12 -11.04 7.88 1.53
N PHE A 13 -11.77 7.30 0.58
CA PHE A 13 -12.57 6.10 0.79
C PHE A 13 -11.78 4.97 1.47
N GLY A 14 -10.56 4.68 1.01
CA GLY A 14 -9.71 3.63 1.57
C GLY A 14 -9.41 3.86 3.05
N VAL A 15 -8.94 5.06 3.40
CA VAL A 15 -8.67 5.46 4.78
C VAL A 15 -9.93 5.38 5.64
N LYS A 16 -11.06 5.94 5.17
CA LYS A 16 -12.33 5.92 5.90
C LYS A 16 -12.78 4.48 6.17
N LYS A 17 -12.67 3.60 5.18
CA LYS A 17 -13.00 2.17 5.32
C LYS A 17 -12.09 1.49 6.34
N SER A 18 -10.77 1.66 6.23
CA SER A 18 -9.81 1.03 7.15
C SER A 18 -10.03 1.47 8.60
N VAL A 19 -10.18 2.78 8.83
CA VAL A 19 -10.45 3.34 10.16
C VAL A 19 -11.79 2.84 10.71
N ASN A 20 -12.84 2.75 9.89
CA ASN A 20 -14.13 2.24 10.32
C ASN A 20 -14.07 0.75 10.69
N LEU A 21 -13.34 -0.08 9.94
CA LEU A 21 -13.13 -1.49 10.28
C LEU A 21 -12.43 -1.63 11.63
N ALA A 22 -11.38 -0.85 11.87
CA ALA A 22 -10.67 -0.84 13.15
C ALA A 22 -11.57 -0.32 14.31
N LYS A 23 -12.39 0.70 14.07
CA LYS A 23 -13.40 1.17 15.04
C LYS A 23 -14.46 0.10 15.34
N ASN A 24 -14.86 -0.69 14.35
CA ASN A 24 -15.80 -1.79 14.57
C ASN A 24 -15.15 -2.90 15.39
N ALA A 25 -13.90 -3.25 15.10
CA ALA A 25 -13.14 -4.22 15.89
C ALA A 25 -13.04 -3.80 17.37
N LEU A 26 -12.84 -2.51 17.66
CA LEU A 26 -12.90 -1.96 19.02
C LEU A 26 -14.24 -2.22 19.71
N LYS A 27 -15.36 -2.09 18.99
CA LYS A 27 -16.72 -2.26 19.55
C LYS A 27 -17.05 -3.72 19.81
N THR A 28 -16.59 -4.62 18.94
CA THR A 28 -16.90 -6.06 19.00
C THR A 28 -15.81 -6.87 19.69
N ARG A 29 -14.83 -6.22 20.33
CA ARG A 29 -13.66 -6.89 20.89
C ARG A 29 -14.05 -7.83 22.02
N LYS A 30 -13.54 -9.07 21.94
CA LYS A 30 -13.62 -10.06 23.03
C LYS A 30 -12.27 -10.26 23.74
N ASN A 31 -11.18 -9.82 23.11
CA ASN A 31 -9.80 -10.05 23.50
C ASN A 31 -8.96 -8.77 23.32
N ASN A 32 -7.66 -8.88 23.61
CA ASN A 32 -6.71 -7.79 23.39
C ASN A 32 -6.62 -7.43 21.91
N LEU A 33 -6.61 -6.12 21.62
CA LEU A 33 -6.45 -5.59 20.27
C LEU A 33 -5.06 -5.01 20.08
N TYR A 34 -4.39 -5.51 19.05
CA TYR A 34 -3.10 -5.01 18.59
C TYR A 34 -3.26 -4.44 17.18
N MET A 35 -2.51 -3.39 16.88
CA MET A 35 -2.39 -2.84 15.54
C MET A 35 -0.98 -3.10 15.05
N LEU A 36 -0.87 -3.69 13.85
CA LEU A 36 0.42 -3.97 13.23
C LEU A 36 0.96 -2.68 12.63
N GLY A 37 1.71 -1.91 13.42
CA GLY A 37 2.10 -0.52 13.15
C GLY A 37 0.93 0.42 12.93
N SER A 38 1.19 1.59 12.34
CA SER A 38 0.16 2.61 12.13
C SER A 38 -0.85 2.19 11.05
N ILE A 39 -2.15 2.15 11.40
CA ILE A 39 -3.23 1.85 10.45
C ILE A 39 -3.20 2.78 9.23
N ILE A 40 -2.91 4.05 9.47
CA ILE A 40 -2.65 5.11 8.49
C ILE A 40 -1.58 6.05 9.05
N ASN A 41 -0.94 6.84 8.19
CA ASN A 41 0.07 7.82 8.60
C ASN A 41 -0.61 9.11 9.13
N ASN A 42 -1.27 9.02 10.28
CA ASN A 42 -1.92 10.15 10.95
C ASN A 42 -1.83 10.03 12.48
N PRO A 43 -1.06 10.90 13.17
CA PRO A 43 -0.85 10.80 14.61
C PRO A 43 -2.14 10.87 15.46
N GLN A 44 -3.09 11.74 15.08
CA GLN A 44 -4.34 11.91 15.83
C GLN A 44 -5.21 10.65 15.79
N VAL A 45 -5.22 9.95 14.65
CA VAL A 45 -5.95 8.67 14.51
C VAL A 45 -5.27 7.59 15.33
N ILE A 46 -3.93 7.56 15.35
CA ILE A 46 -3.17 6.63 16.18
C ILE A 46 -3.43 6.86 17.66
N GLU A 47 -3.37 8.11 18.11
CA GLU A 47 -3.66 8.51 19.48
C GLU A 47 -5.08 8.11 19.91
N TYR A 48 -6.07 8.27 19.03
CA TYR A 48 -7.45 7.82 19.27
C TYR A 48 -7.51 6.32 19.61
N PHE A 49 -6.80 5.46 18.86
CA PHE A 49 -6.81 4.02 19.10
C PHE A 49 -6.07 3.65 20.38
N ILE A 50 -4.93 4.29 20.67
CA ILE A 50 -4.16 4.09 21.92
C ILE A 50 -5.02 4.46 23.13
N LYS A 51 -5.71 5.61 23.11
CA LYS A 51 -6.64 6.03 24.17
C LYS A 51 -7.82 5.08 24.37
N LYS A 52 -8.13 4.23 23.39
CA LYS A 52 -9.15 3.17 23.48
C LYS A 52 -8.57 1.81 23.87
N GLY A 53 -7.29 1.74 24.21
CA GLY A 53 -6.60 0.53 24.69
C GLY A 53 -6.06 -0.37 23.58
N VAL A 54 -5.90 0.13 22.35
CA VAL A 54 -5.20 -0.62 21.30
C VAL A 54 -3.70 -0.47 21.49
N LYS A 55 -2.98 -1.59 21.52
CA LYS A 55 -1.51 -1.61 21.54
C LYS A 55 -0.98 -1.62 20.11
N ILE A 56 0.16 -0.98 19.88
CA ILE A 56 0.79 -0.92 18.55
C ILE A 56 2.11 -1.65 18.61
N THR A 57 2.33 -2.56 17.67
CA THR A 57 3.60 -3.28 17.53
C THR A 57 3.85 -3.55 16.05
N ASP A 58 5.11 -3.61 15.64
CA ASP A 58 5.51 -4.09 14.32
C ASP A 58 5.87 -5.57 14.32
N ASN A 59 5.87 -6.20 15.49
CA ASN A 59 6.30 -7.57 15.70
C ASN A 59 5.14 -8.44 16.19
N LEU A 60 4.71 -9.38 15.34
CA LEU A 60 3.70 -10.38 15.71
C LEU A 60 4.13 -11.26 16.89
N ASP A 61 5.42 -11.37 17.20
CA ASP A 61 5.87 -12.18 18.32
C ASP A 61 5.50 -11.60 19.67
N GLU A 62 5.36 -10.27 19.75
CA GLU A 62 4.93 -9.54 20.94
C GLU A 62 3.41 -9.64 21.18
N VAL A 63 2.66 -10.20 20.22
CA VAL A 63 1.22 -10.35 20.32
C VAL A 63 0.90 -11.69 21.01
N PRO A 64 0.21 -11.69 22.17
CA PRO A 64 -0.23 -12.91 22.84
C PRO A 64 -1.19 -13.72 21.97
N GLU A 65 -1.18 -15.04 22.11
CA GLU A 65 -2.17 -15.93 21.47
C GLU A 65 -3.60 -15.48 21.79
N GLU A 66 -4.55 -15.87 20.92
CA GLU A 66 -5.97 -15.53 21.03
C GLU A 66 -6.28 -14.03 21.05
N SER A 67 -5.32 -13.16 20.74
CA SER A 67 -5.53 -11.73 20.52
C SER A 67 -6.05 -11.46 19.11
N THR A 68 -6.58 -10.25 18.90
CA THR A 68 -6.97 -9.76 17.57
C THR A 68 -5.95 -8.75 17.06
N VAL A 69 -5.46 -8.94 15.84
CA VAL A 69 -4.58 -7.99 15.15
C VAL A 69 -5.32 -7.22 14.05
N ILE A 70 -5.15 -5.90 14.04
CA ILE A 70 -5.65 -4.99 13.02
C ILE A 70 -4.49 -4.68 12.07
N THR A 71 -4.66 -4.96 10.77
CA THR A 71 -3.63 -4.68 9.76
C THR A 71 -3.65 -3.22 9.33
N ARG A 72 -2.61 -2.78 8.61
CA ARG A 72 -2.54 -1.43 8.03
C ARG A 72 -3.39 -1.32 6.77
N ALA A 73 -3.85 -0.11 6.45
CA ALA A 73 -4.45 0.17 5.14
C ALA A 73 -3.51 -0.11 3.96
N HIS A 74 -2.20 -0.04 4.21
CA HIS A 74 -1.12 -0.29 3.26
C HIS A 74 -0.93 -1.76 2.87
N GLY A 75 -1.68 -2.70 3.45
CA GLY A 75 -1.50 -4.12 3.17
C GLY A 75 -0.89 -4.88 4.34
N ILE A 76 -1.19 -6.17 4.38
CA ILE A 76 -0.45 -7.18 5.13
C ILE A 76 0.21 -8.12 4.14
N SER A 77 1.44 -8.52 4.45
CA SER A 77 2.20 -9.46 3.64
C SER A 77 1.64 -10.90 3.82
N PRO A 78 1.61 -11.76 2.79
CA PRO A 78 1.18 -13.16 2.96
C PRO A 78 1.95 -13.91 4.05
N THR A 79 3.25 -13.66 4.19
CA THR A 79 4.10 -14.25 5.23
C THR A 79 3.64 -13.81 6.63
N MET A 80 3.37 -12.52 6.83
CA MET A 80 2.88 -11.98 8.09
C MET A 80 1.46 -12.50 8.41
N LEU A 81 0.60 -12.61 7.40
CA LEU A 81 -0.74 -13.17 7.57
C LEU A 81 -0.70 -14.65 7.98
N LYS A 82 0.16 -15.45 7.33
CA LYS A 82 0.39 -16.85 7.70
C LYS A 82 0.90 -16.98 9.14
N LYS A 83 1.87 -16.15 9.53
CA LYS A 83 2.40 -16.11 10.91
C LYS A 83 1.32 -15.78 11.93
N ALA A 84 0.44 -14.83 11.63
CA ALA A 84 -0.67 -14.47 12.53
C ALA A 84 -1.62 -15.67 12.75
N TYR A 85 -1.98 -16.38 11.69
CA TYR A 85 -2.83 -17.59 11.80
C TYR A 85 -2.14 -18.74 12.55
N GLN A 86 -0.84 -18.94 12.35
CA GLN A 86 -0.06 -19.94 13.08
C GLN A 86 -0.04 -19.65 14.60
N LYS A 87 -0.03 -18.38 15.01
CA LYS A 87 -0.15 -17.94 16.41
C LYS A 87 -1.60 -17.89 16.92
N LYS A 88 -2.57 -18.47 16.20
CA LYS A 88 -4.00 -18.46 16.54
C LYS A 88 -4.57 -17.05 16.75
N LEU A 89 -4.02 -16.05 16.05
CA LEU A 89 -4.51 -14.68 16.13
C LEU A 89 -5.70 -14.49 15.19
N SER A 90 -6.71 -13.75 15.67
CA SER A 90 -7.77 -13.25 14.79
C SER A 90 -7.26 -12.04 14.01
N VAL A 91 -7.52 -11.97 12.71
CA VAL A 91 -7.03 -10.89 11.85
C VAL A 91 -8.19 -10.03 11.34
N VAL A 92 -8.19 -8.75 11.70
CA VAL A 92 -9.04 -7.72 11.10
C VAL A 92 -8.25 -7.05 9.98
N ASP A 93 -8.44 -7.53 8.76
CA ASP A 93 -7.69 -7.03 7.61
C ASP A 93 -8.29 -5.73 7.06
N THR A 94 -7.65 -4.62 7.38
CA THR A 94 -8.06 -3.28 6.97
C THR A 94 -7.43 -2.81 5.66
N THR A 95 -6.73 -3.70 4.93
CA THR A 95 -6.07 -3.35 3.67
C THR A 95 -7.02 -2.62 2.72
N CYS A 96 -6.58 -1.47 2.22
CA CYS A 96 -7.31 -0.65 1.26
C CYS A 96 -7.64 -1.48 0.00
N PRO A 97 -8.89 -1.43 -0.51
CA PRO A 97 -9.25 -2.18 -1.73
C PRO A 97 -8.40 -1.86 -2.95
N TYR A 98 -7.87 -0.63 -3.06
CA TYR A 98 -6.93 -0.27 -4.12
C TYR A 98 -5.59 -0.98 -3.96
N VAL A 99 -5.04 -1.08 -2.74
CA VAL A 99 -3.82 -1.84 -2.46
C VAL A 99 -4.02 -3.33 -2.77
N ARG A 100 -5.17 -3.90 -2.37
CA ARG A 100 -5.50 -5.31 -2.73
C ARG A 100 -5.54 -5.53 -4.24
N LYS A 101 -6.06 -4.55 -5.00
CA LYS A 101 -6.05 -4.62 -6.46
C LYS A 101 -4.61 -4.68 -6.99
N VAL A 102 -3.69 -3.88 -6.44
CA VAL A 102 -2.28 -3.93 -6.82
C VAL A 102 -1.65 -5.29 -6.49
N GLN A 103 -1.92 -5.85 -5.30
CA GLN A 103 -1.46 -7.20 -4.92
C GLN A 103 -1.95 -8.28 -5.90
N LYS A 104 -3.22 -8.22 -6.32
CA LYS A 104 -3.77 -9.13 -7.33
C LYS A 104 -3.10 -8.99 -8.69
N ILE A 105 -2.82 -7.76 -9.14
CA ILE A 105 -2.12 -7.50 -10.40
C ILE A 105 -0.67 -7.99 -10.32
N ALA A 106 0.03 -7.73 -9.21
CA ALA A 106 1.38 -8.21 -8.98
C ALA A 106 1.44 -9.74 -9.06
N ARG A 107 0.51 -10.42 -8.39
CA ARG A 107 0.39 -11.89 -8.46
C ARG A 107 0.10 -12.39 -9.87
N TYR A 108 -0.82 -11.75 -10.59
CA TYR A 108 -1.11 -12.08 -11.99
C TYR A 108 0.14 -11.97 -12.89
N LEU A 109 0.90 -10.88 -12.75
CA LEU A 109 2.16 -10.69 -13.49
C LEU A 109 3.20 -11.76 -13.13
N TYR A 110 3.30 -12.10 -11.84
CA TYR A 110 4.22 -13.11 -11.34
C TYR A 110 3.88 -14.50 -11.90
N GLU A 111 2.61 -14.90 -11.86
CA GLU A 111 2.10 -16.17 -12.40
C GLU A 111 2.21 -16.27 -13.95
N LYS A 112 2.53 -15.17 -14.63
CA LYS A 112 2.72 -15.11 -16.09
C LYS A 112 4.17 -14.83 -16.49
N ASP A 113 5.12 -15.00 -15.56
CA ASP A 113 6.56 -14.86 -15.77
C ASP A 113 7.01 -13.49 -16.32
N TYR A 114 6.36 -12.41 -15.88
CA TYR A 114 6.83 -11.06 -16.18
C TYR A 114 8.01 -10.69 -15.27
N PHE A 115 9.00 -9.99 -15.82
CA PHE A 115 9.92 -9.20 -15.01
C PHE A 115 9.17 -8.00 -14.43
N ILE A 116 8.83 -8.06 -13.15
CA ILE A 116 8.00 -7.05 -12.50
C ILE A 116 8.85 -5.84 -12.10
N VAL A 117 8.40 -4.66 -12.52
CA VAL A 117 8.97 -3.37 -12.12
C VAL A 117 7.91 -2.62 -11.32
N ILE A 118 8.29 -2.15 -10.13
CA ILE A 118 7.40 -1.41 -9.22
C ILE A 118 7.94 0.01 -9.10
N TYR A 119 7.17 1.01 -9.53
CA TYR A 119 7.43 2.40 -9.16
C TYR A 119 6.99 2.63 -7.72
N GLY A 120 7.92 2.76 -6.79
CA GLY A 120 7.61 2.69 -5.37
C GLY A 120 8.80 2.96 -4.46
N ASP A 121 8.53 3.29 -3.20
CA ASP A 121 9.58 3.39 -2.20
C ASP A 121 9.89 2.01 -1.61
N LYS A 122 11.11 1.50 -1.81
CA LYS A 122 11.51 0.12 -1.42
C LYS A 122 11.23 -0.23 0.05
N LYS A 123 11.26 0.76 0.95
CA LYS A 123 11.02 0.59 2.39
C LYS A 123 9.58 0.89 2.82
N HIS A 124 8.70 1.28 1.89
CA HIS A 124 7.33 1.64 2.23
C HIS A 124 6.48 0.40 2.51
N PRO A 125 5.61 0.39 3.54
CA PRO A 125 4.82 -0.79 3.91
C PRO A 125 4.00 -1.39 2.77
N GLU A 126 3.44 -0.53 1.91
CA GLU A 126 2.71 -0.99 0.71
C GLU A 126 3.62 -1.77 -0.25
N VAL A 127 4.82 -1.27 -0.51
CA VAL A 127 5.78 -1.92 -1.44
C VAL A 127 6.31 -3.21 -0.82
N LEU A 128 6.61 -3.23 0.47
CA LEU A 128 7.02 -4.44 1.18
C LEU A 128 5.94 -5.54 1.11
N SER A 129 4.67 -5.17 1.30
CA SER A 129 3.54 -6.09 1.16
C SER A 129 3.39 -6.62 -0.28
N LEU A 130 3.63 -5.77 -1.29
CA LEU A 130 3.63 -6.19 -2.69
C LEU A 130 4.78 -7.15 -3.00
N LEU A 131 6.00 -6.85 -2.55
CA LEU A 131 7.17 -7.71 -2.75
C LEU A 131 6.96 -9.10 -2.15
N ASP A 132 6.49 -9.18 -0.90
CA ASP A 132 6.22 -10.48 -0.25
C ASP A 132 5.13 -11.27 -0.99
N THR A 133 4.16 -10.59 -1.63
CA THR A 133 3.12 -11.24 -2.45
C THR A 133 3.68 -12.01 -3.64
N ILE A 134 4.85 -11.60 -4.14
CA ILE A 134 5.52 -12.15 -5.32
C ILE A 134 6.91 -12.69 -4.98
N GLN A 135 7.11 -13.16 -3.74
CA GLN A 135 8.37 -13.77 -3.28
C GLN A 135 9.62 -12.89 -3.52
N ASN A 136 9.45 -11.57 -3.41
CA ASN A 136 10.47 -10.56 -3.69
C ASN A 136 10.99 -10.54 -5.15
N ASN A 137 10.26 -11.15 -6.08
CA ASN A 137 10.61 -11.19 -7.50
C ASN A 137 10.14 -9.93 -8.26
N ALA A 138 10.65 -8.78 -7.86
CA ALA A 138 10.46 -7.52 -8.58
C ALA A 138 11.62 -6.55 -8.35
N LEU A 139 11.82 -5.67 -9.32
CA LEU A 139 12.70 -4.51 -9.19
C LEU A 139 11.87 -3.30 -8.75
N VAL A 140 12.24 -2.68 -7.63
CA VAL A 140 11.66 -1.41 -7.18
C VAL A 140 12.51 -0.27 -7.71
N ILE A 141 11.87 0.67 -8.41
CA ILE A 141 12.51 1.85 -8.98
C ILE A 141 11.83 3.13 -8.48
N ASN A 142 12.57 4.23 -8.43
CA ASN A 142 12.05 5.54 -8.02
C ASN A 142 12.44 6.66 -9.00
N SER A 143 13.27 6.40 -9.99
CA SER A 143 13.76 7.41 -10.95
C SER A 143 13.88 6.85 -12.36
N ILE A 144 13.93 7.74 -13.35
CA ILE A 144 14.19 7.38 -14.75
C ILE A 144 15.55 6.69 -14.89
N HIS A 145 16.55 7.16 -14.15
CA HIS A 145 17.88 6.56 -14.13
C HIS A 145 17.86 5.09 -13.67
N ASP A 146 16.99 4.74 -12.72
CA ASP A 146 16.80 3.34 -12.33
C ASP A 146 16.18 2.49 -13.45
N ALA A 147 15.24 3.07 -14.21
CA ALA A 147 14.61 2.39 -15.35
C ALA A 147 15.61 2.18 -16.50
N GLU A 148 16.51 3.14 -16.73
CA GLU A 148 17.51 3.07 -17.80
C GLU A 148 18.57 1.98 -17.56
N LYS A 149 18.82 1.61 -16.30
CA LYS A 149 19.72 0.50 -15.94
C LYS A 149 19.15 -0.87 -16.26
N ILE A 150 17.86 -0.98 -16.58
CA ILE A 150 17.22 -2.26 -16.88
C ILE A 150 17.68 -2.71 -18.26
N THR A 151 18.43 -3.82 -18.29
CA THR A 151 18.77 -4.53 -19.54
C THR A 151 17.50 -5.07 -20.21
N LYS A 152 17.50 -5.19 -21.54
CA LYS A 152 16.35 -5.72 -22.29
C LYS A 152 15.84 -7.05 -21.72
N LYS A 153 14.52 -7.16 -21.53
CA LYS A 153 13.81 -8.37 -21.07
C LYS A 153 12.79 -8.82 -22.11
N LYS A 154 12.39 -10.09 -22.10
CA LYS A 154 11.30 -10.58 -22.95
C LYS A 154 9.95 -9.95 -22.54
N LYS A 155 9.61 -10.02 -21.25
CA LYS A 155 8.34 -9.54 -20.70
C LYS A 155 8.58 -8.63 -19.50
N ILE A 156 8.04 -7.41 -19.52
CA ILE A 156 8.05 -6.49 -18.37
C ILE A 156 6.62 -6.18 -17.94
N GLY A 157 6.35 -6.32 -16.64
CA GLY A 157 5.11 -5.91 -16.01
C GLY A 157 5.38 -4.69 -15.12
N PHE A 158 4.82 -3.54 -15.48
CA PHE A 158 5.03 -2.29 -14.74
C PHE A 158 3.80 -1.91 -13.92
N ILE A 159 4.00 -1.77 -12.61
CA ILE A 159 3.00 -1.34 -11.64
C ILE A 159 3.56 -0.22 -10.77
N SER A 160 2.70 0.44 -10.00
CA SER A 160 3.04 1.57 -9.13
C SER A 160 2.46 1.43 -7.73
N GLN A 161 3.16 1.97 -6.73
CA GLN A 161 2.59 2.26 -5.43
C GLN A 161 1.45 3.29 -5.57
N THR A 162 0.36 3.10 -4.83
CA THR A 162 -0.92 3.80 -5.02
C THR A 162 -0.85 5.32 -4.80
N THR A 163 0.20 5.81 -4.14
CA THR A 163 0.40 7.19 -3.72
C THR A 163 1.46 7.95 -4.53
N LYS A 164 2.00 7.36 -5.61
CA LYS A 164 3.02 8.00 -6.42
C LYS A 164 2.47 9.11 -7.35
N ASN A 165 3.39 9.91 -7.89
CA ASN A 165 3.09 10.95 -8.85
C ASN A 165 2.73 10.34 -10.22
N ILE A 166 1.64 10.80 -10.81
CA ILE A 166 1.15 10.27 -12.09
C ILE A 166 2.02 10.66 -13.30
N TYR A 167 2.62 11.86 -13.28
CA TYR A 167 3.48 12.33 -14.36
C TYR A 167 4.79 11.55 -14.41
N ASP A 168 5.38 11.26 -13.25
CA ASP A 168 6.58 10.42 -13.18
C ASP A 168 6.30 8.98 -13.63
N PHE A 169 5.13 8.44 -13.29
CA PHE A 169 4.70 7.14 -13.78
C PHE A 169 4.64 7.08 -15.31
N TYR A 170 4.17 8.14 -15.97
CA TYR A 170 4.18 8.21 -17.44
C TYR A 170 5.60 8.26 -18.01
N LYS A 171 6.49 9.07 -17.43
CA LYS A 171 7.90 9.13 -17.86
C LYS A 171 8.59 7.77 -17.72
N LEU A 172 8.39 7.08 -16.60
CA LEU A 172 8.93 5.74 -16.36
C LEU A 172 8.35 4.71 -17.32
N SER A 173 7.04 4.78 -17.59
CA SER A 173 6.39 3.90 -18.58
C SER A 173 7.04 4.03 -19.95
N SER A 174 7.28 5.27 -20.40
CA SER A 174 7.94 5.54 -21.68
C SER A 174 9.39 5.03 -21.70
N ALA A 175 10.14 5.19 -20.61
CA ALA A 175 11.52 4.71 -20.51
C ALA A 175 11.62 3.16 -20.61
N LEU A 176 10.57 2.44 -20.22
CA LEU A 176 10.52 0.99 -20.27
C LEU A 176 10.15 0.42 -21.65
N LEU A 177 9.61 1.22 -22.57
CA LEU A 177 9.17 0.74 -23.90
C LEU A 177 10.30 0.05 -24.67
N ASN A 178 11.50 0.64 -24.67
CA ASN A 178 12.66 0.08 -25.38
C ASN A 178 13.39 -1.03 -24.58
N ARG A 179 12.87 -1.41 -23.41
CA ARG A 179 13.49 -2.40 -22.51
C ARG A 179 12.76 -3.74 -22.50
N ALA A 180 11.64 -3.87 -23.23
CA ALA A 180 10.85 -5.09 -23.29
C ALA A 180 10.49 -5.48 -24.73
N GLU A 181 10.35 -6.78 -25.00
CA GLU A 181 9.64 -7.24 -26.22
C GLU A 181 8.12 -7.14 -26.01
N GLU A 182 7.64 -7.45 -24.80
CA GLU A 182 6.27 -7.22 -24.36
C GLU A 182 6.27 -6.40 -23.06
N LEU A 183 5.65 -5.22 -23.10
CA LEU A 183 5.47 -4.35 -21.93
C LEU A 183 3.98 -4.28 -21.55
N ARG A 184 3.64 -4.70 -20.32
CA ARG A 184 2.32 -4.50 -19.74
C ARG A 184 2.37 -3.46 -18.63
N ILE A 185 1.61 -2.39 -18.79
CA ILE A 185 1.55 -1.29 -17.84
C ILE A 185 0.20 -1.31 -17.14
N PHE A 186 0.22 -1.36 -15.81
CA PHE A 186 -0.97 -1.18 -14.99
C PHE A 186 -0.81 0.09 -14.16
N ASN A 187 -1.56 1.14 -14.52
CA ASN A 187 -1.65 2.32 -13.67
C ASN A 187 -2.42 1.96 -12.38
N THR A 188 -1.66 1.74 -11.32
CA THR A 188 -2.17 1.40 -9.99
C THR A 188 -2.15 2.57 -9.01
N ILE A 189 -1.84 3.80 -9.48
CA ILE A 189 -1.99 5.02 -8.70
C ILE A 189 -3.49 5.24 -8.45
N CYS A 190 -3.89 5.41 -7.20
CA CYS A 190 -5.31 5.47 -6.87
C CYS A 190 -5.92 6.82 -7.25
N LYS A 191 -7.22 6.80 -7.58
CA LYS A 191 -7.97 8.00 -7.97
C LYS A 191 -7.91 9.11 -6.92
N SER A 192 -7.92 8.78 -5.63
CA SER A 192 -7.80 9.78 -4.58
C SER A 192 -6.43 10.49 -4.56
N THR A 193 -5.36 9.82 -4.99
CA THR A 193 -4.04 10.45 -5.14
C THR A 193 -4.05 11.44 -6.29
N THR A 194 -4.52 11.01 -7.47
CA THR A 194 -4.52 11.85 -8.67
C THR A 194 -5.47 13.05 -8.55
N GLU A 195 -6.66 12.87 -7.97
CA GLU A 195 -7.61 13.96 -7.74
C GLU A 195 -7.07 15.01 -6.76
N ARG A 196 -6.34 14.60 -5.72
CA ARG A 196 -5.71 15.54 -4.77
C ARG A 196 -4.55 16.29 -5.39
N GLN A 197 -3.69 15.60 -6.15
CA GLN A 197 -2.60 16.24 -6.90
C GLN A 197 -3.18 17.30 -7.85
N LYS A 198 -4.23 16.97 -8.61
CA LYS A 198 -4.91 17.94 -9.47
C LYS A 198 -5.50 19.12 -8.67
N SER A 199 -6.22 18.83 -7.58
CA SER A 199 -6.89 19.85 -6.80
C SER A 199 -5.93 20.78 -6.04
N VAL A 200 -4.71 20.34 -5.69
CA VAL A 200 -3.70 21.23 -5.10
C VAL A 200 -2.98 22.05 -6.16
N LEU A 201 -2.74 21.50 -7.36
CA LEU A 201 -2.21 22.27 -8.48
C LEU A 201 -3.17 23.38 -8.93
N GLU A 202 -4.48 23.12 -8.91
CA GLU A 202 -5.49 24.16 -9.17
C GLU A 202 -5.53 25.23 -8.07
N LEU A 203 -5.33 24.84 -6.82
CA LEU A 203 -5.32 25.77 -5.67
C LEU A 203 -4.07 26.66 -5.64
N ALA A 204 -2.94 26.17 -6.17
CA ALA A 204 -1.67 26.88 -6.20
C ALA A 204 -1.55 27.91 -7.33
N LYS A 205 -2.61 28.06 -8.15
CA LYS A 205 -2.74 29.12 -9.15
C LYS A 205 -3.38 30.35 -8.54
#